data_AF-A0A3Q0G045-F1
#
_entry.id   AF-A0A3Q0G045-F1
#
_cell.length_a   1.000
_cell.length_b   1.000
_cell.length_c   1.000
_cell.angle_alpha   90.00
_cell.angle_beta   90.00
_cell.angle_gamma   90.00
#
_symmetry.space_group_name_H-M   'P 1'
#
loop_
_entity.id
_entity.type
_entity.pdbx_description
1 polymer ?
#
loop_
_entity_poly.entity_id
_entity_poly.type
_entity_poly.pdbx_seq_one_letter_code
_entity_poly.pdbx_strand_id
1 'polypeptide(L)'
;MGVACRRSGLLIGYNRHQAEHLPGGASGLGPCLLQLCMRRHRAIGLRHKELCPRCMQCDTKFDFITRKHHCRRCGKCFCDKCCSKKVPLPRMCFVDPVRQCAECALISQKETEFYDKQLKVLMNEKDIHTYTSLLESQHITEGGNTRATGMILQYKAPGSEELVQLKFTATEDFNSNKKLSAAWLAAMHKAAKLLYESRDQ
;
A
#
# COMPACT_ATOMS: atom_id res chain seq x y z
N MET A 1 18.41 -24.16 12.89
CA MET A 1 18.42 -23.05 13.86
C MET A 1 17.65 -21.87 13.28
N GLY A 2 16.37 -21.74 13.60
CA GLY A 2 15.48 -20.71 13.05
C GLY A 2 15.25 -19.59 14.06
N VAL A 3 15.35 -18.33 13.62
CA VAL A 3 15.11 -17.15 14.46
C VAL A 3 13.60 -17.04 14.73
N ALA A 4 13.18 -17.49 15.91
CA ALA A 4 11.80 -17.38 16.39
C ALA A 4 11.53 -15.95 16.90
N CYS A 5 10.68 -15.19 16.21
CA CYS A 5 10.14 -13.94 16.75
C CYS A 5 8.87 -14.24 17.55
N ARG A 6 9.00 -14.41 18.88
CA ARG A 6 7.84 -14.48 19.79
C ARG A 6 7.36 -13.07 20.11
N ARG A 7 6.12 -12.73 19.73
CA ARG A 7 5.24 -11.93 20.60
C ARG A 7 3.80 -11.94 20.09
N SER A 8 2.90 -12.43 20.94
CA SER A 8 1.43 -12.46 20.85
C SER A 8 0.83 -13.75 20.26
N GLY A 9 0.86 -14.84 21.02
CA GLY A 9 -0.32 -15.69 21.26
C GLY A 9 -1.05 -16.42 20.14
N LEU A 10 -0.62 -16.38 18.88
CA LEU A 10 -1.18 -17.21 17.82
C LEU A 10 -0.04 -17.94 17.11
N LEU A 11 -0.01 -19.28 17.26
CA LEU A 11 0.87 -20.16 16.49
C LEU A 11 0.46 -20.08 15.02
N ILE A 12 1.01 -19.13 14.27
CA ILE A 12 1.13 -19.31 12.81
C ILE A 12 2.46 -20.00 12.58
N GLY A 13 2.48 -21.30 12.89
CA GLY A 13 3.44 -22.20 12.27
C GLY A 13 3.04 -22.33 10.82
N TYR A 14 3.77 -21.70 9.89
CA TYR A 14 3.67 -22.07 8.49
C TYR A 14 4.32 -23.45 8.35
N ASN A 15 3.50 -24.49 8.58
CA ASN A 15 3.88 -25.85 8.30
C ASN A 15 3.99 -26.00 6.78
N ARG A 16 5.06 -26.62 6.31
CA ARG A 16 5.42 -26.76 4.88
C ARG A 16 4.34 -27.44 4.02
N HIS A 17 3.31 -28.00 4.65
CA HIS A 17 2.23 -28.76 4.02
C HIS A 17 0.93 -27.96 3.73
N GLN A 18 0.85 -26.65 4.00
CA GLN A 18 -0.35 -25.84 3.67
C GLN A 18 -0.17 -24.90 2.46
N ALA A 19 0.85 -25.11 1.63
CA ALA A 19 1.01 -24.40 0.36
C ALA A 19 0.03 -24.86 -0.75
N GLU A 20 -0.78 -25.89 -0.51
CA GLU A 20 -1.49 -26.64 -1.56
C GLU A 20 -2.99 -26.33 -1.69
N HIS A 21 -3.57 -25.35 -0.99
CA HIS A 21 -5.01 -25.03 -1.09
C HIS A 21 -5.30 -23.54 -1.38
N LEU A 22 -4.56 -22.97 -2.34
CA LEU A 22 -5.05 -21.81 -3.10
C LEU A 22 -5.79 -22.34 -4.33
N PRO A 23 -7.05 -21.96 -4.57
CA PRO A 23 -7.73 -22.36 -5.79
C PRO A 23 -7.08 -21.66 -6.99
N GLY A 24 -6.47 -22.45 -7.87
CA GLY A 24 -6.20 -22.09 -9.27
C GLY A 24 -4.99 -21.20 -9.56
N GLY A 25 -3.88 -21.83 -9.93
CA GLY A 25 -3.05 -21.43 -11.09
C GLY A 25 -2.40 -20.03 -11.08
N ALA A 26 -1.33 -19.84 -10.33
CA ALA A 26 -0.36 -18.77 -10.61
C ALA A 26 1.06 -19.20 -10.20
N SER A 27 1.62 -20.17 -10.92
CA SER A 27 3.02 -20.57 -10.81
C SER A 27 3.92 -19.46 -11.38
N GLY A 28 4.46 -18.60 -10.52
CA GLY A 28 5.58 -17.73 -10.90
C GLY A 28 5.87 -16.49 -10.05
N LEU A 29 4.89 -15.95 -9.29
CA LEU A 29 5.04 -14.65 -8.62
C LEU A 29 4.88 -14.67 -7.08
N GLY A 30 4.40 -15.79 -6.51
CA GLY A 30 4.08 -15.94 -5.08
C GLY A 30 5.24 -15.74 -4.08
N PRO A 31 6.44 -16.32 -4.27
CA PRO A 31 7.49 -16.26 -3.24
C PRO A 31 8.13 -14.87 -3.13
N CYS A 32 8.24 -14.11 -4.22
CA CYS A 32 8.85 -12.78 -4.21
C CYS A 32 8.00 -11.75 -3.44
N LEU A 33 6.67 -11.76 -3.60
CA LEU A 33 5.78 -10.80 -2.95
C LEU A 33 5.75 -11.00 -1.43
N LEU A 34 5.68 -12.26 -0.99
CA LEU A 34 5.71 -12.62 0.43
C LEU A 34 7.08 -12.27 1.04
N GLN A 35 8.18 -12.50 0.31
CA GLN A 35 9.51 -12.18 0.79
C GLN A 35 9.77 -10.67 0.87
N LEU A 36 9.24 -9.87 -0.06
CA LEU A 36 9.22 -8.40 0.02
C LEU A 36 8.39 -7.91 1.20
N CYS A 37 7.23 -8.50 1.44
CA CYS A 37 6.37 -8.21 2.58
C CYS A 37 7.09 -8.47 3.92
N MET A 38 7.70 -9.65 4.05
CA MET A 38 8.49 -10.05 5.23
C MET A 38 9.70 -9.13 5.47
N ARG A 39 10.42 -8.72 4.42
CA ARG A 39 11.51 -7.73 4.51
C ARG A 39 10.99 -6.38 5.02
N ARG A 40 9.81 -5.95 4.57
CA ARG A 40 9.17 -4.68 4.94
C ARG A 40 8.66 -4.69 6.39
N HIS A 41 8.10 -5.80 6.88
CA HIS A 41 7.79 -6.01 8.31
C HIS A 41 9.02 -5.91 9.19
N ARG A 42 10.09 -6.59 8.78
CA ARG A 42 11.35 -6.57 9.51
C ARG A 42 11.92 -5.16 9.55
N ALA A 43 11.88 -4.41 8.44
CA ALA A 43 12.31 -3.01 8.40
C ALA A 43 11.46 -2.09 9.30
N ILE A 44 10.13 -2.24 9.33
CA ILE A 44 9.24 -1.46 10.22
C ILE A 44 9.51 -1.77 11.69
N GLY A 45 9.71 -3.04 12.04
CA GLY A 45 10.02 -3.47 13.42
C GLY A 45 11.44 -3.11 13.87
N LEU A 46 12.39 -2.96 12.95
CA LEU A 46 13.78 -2.56 13.25
C LEU A 46 13.93 -1.05 13.45
N ARG A 47 13.10 -0.21 12.80
CA ARG A 47 13.23 1.26 12.86
C ARG A 47 13.04 1.86 14.26
N HIS A 48 12.39 1.14 15.18
CA HIS A 48 12.11 1.65 16.53
C HIS A 48 12.35 0.59 17.61
N LYS A 49 13.41 -0.22 17.44
CA LYS A 49 13.80 -1.24 18.40
C LYS A 49 14.46 -0.58 19.63
N GLU A 50 13.60 -0.21 20.59
CA GLU A 50 13.82 -0.33 22.06
C GLU A 50 14.09 0.87 22.98
N LEU A 51 14.18 2.13 22.52
CA LEU A 51 14.25 3.28 23.45
C LEU A 51 13.20 4.36 23.16
N CYS A 52 11.92 4.02 23.35
CA CYS A 52 10.84 5.01 23.48
C CYS A 52 10.41 5.11 24.96
N PRO A 53 10.91 6.07 25.76
CA PRO A 53 10.45 6.28 27.13
C PRO A 53 9.09 6.99 27.19
N ARG A 54 8.66 7.61 26.08
CA ARG A 54 7.44 8.42 25.98
C ARG A 54 6.68 8.14 24.68
N CYS A 55 5.38 8.40 24.69
CA CYS A 55 4.53 8.32 23.51
C CYS A 55 4.98 9.32 22.45
N MET A 56 5.20 8.86 21.20
CA MET A 56 5.66 9.73 20.11
C MET A 56 4.57 10.67 19.54
N GLN A 57 3.38 10.71 20.15
CA GLN A 57 2.30 11.62 19.78
C GLN A 57 1.97 12.62 20.90
N CYS A 58 1.82 12.15 22.13
CA CYS A 58 1.36 12.96 23.27
C CYS A 58 2.39 13.10 24.39
N ASP A 59 3.61 12.59 24.19
CA ASP A 59 4.76 12.64 25.11
C ASP A 59 4.53 12.05 26.53
N THR A 60 3.39 11.38 26.74
CA THR A 60 3.11 10.67 28.00
C THR A 60 4.19 9.64 28.27
N LYS A 61 4.78 9.71 29.47
CA LYS A 61 5.78 8.76 29.96
C LYS A 61 5.16 7.38 30.09
N PHE A 62 5.89 6.37 29.64
CA PHE A 62 5.52 4.99 29.86
C PHE A 62 5.96 4.54 31.26
N ASP A 63 5.06 3.84 31.94
CA ASP A 63 5.25 3.30 33.27
C ASP A 63 4.45 1.98 33.41
N PHE A 64 4.22 1.51 34.64
CA PHE A 64 3.47 0.29 34.88
C PHE A 64 1.98 0.40 34.47
N ILE A 65 1.42 1.61 34.42
CA ILE A 65 0.02 1.88 34.06
C ILE A 65 -0.08 2.11 32.55
N THR A 66 0.78 2.98 32.00
CA THR A 66 0.82 3.35 30.59
C THR A 66 1.77 2.43 29.82
N ARG A 67 1.22 1.34 29.28
CA ARG A 67 1.99 0.37 28.48
C ARG A 67 2.37 0.92 27.11
N LYS A 68 3.50 0.41 26.58
CA LYS A 68 4.03 0.74 25.25
C LYS A 68 3.31 -0.05 24.15
N HIS A 69 2.93 0.63 23.08
CA HIS A 69 2.36 0.03 21.87
C HIS A 69 3.07 0.54 20.63
N HIS A 70 3.16 -0.28 19.58
CA HIS A 70 3.76 0.12 18.31
C HIS A 70 2.70 0.17 17.21
N CYS A 71 2.74 1.17 16.34
CA CYS A 71 1.91 1.15 15.14
C CYS A 71 2.45 0.09 14.17
N ARG A 72 1.62 -0.83 13.68
CA ARG A 72 2.06 -1.90 12.76
C ARG A 72 2.37 -1.41 11.35
N ARG A 73 1.93 -0.19 10.99
CA ARG A 73 2.23 0.43 9.70
C ARG A 73 3.53 1.25 9.71
N CYS A 74 3.71 2.14 10.68
CA CYS A 74 4.90 3.01 10.74
C CYS A 74 6.00 2.55 11.71
N GLY A 75 5.69 1.66 12.66
CA GLY A 75 6.64 1.13 13.64
C GLY A 75 6.87 2.03 14.86
N LYS A 76 6.41 3.29 14.85
CA LYS A 76 6.56 4.24 15.97
C LYS A 76 5.85 3.76 17.24
N CYS A 77 6.27 4.30 18.39
CA CYS A 77 5.85 3.90 19.73
C CYS A 77 4.84 4.89 20.35
N PHE A 78 3.76 4.37 20.95
CA PHE A 78 2.60 5.14 21.40
C PHE A 78 1.98 4.55 22.67
N CYS A 79 1.20 5.35 23.41
CA CYS A 79 0.27 4.86 24.43
C CYS A 79 -0.98 4.26 23.78
N ASP A 80 -1.83 3.61 24.58
CA ASP A 80 -3.06 2.97 24.07
C ASP A 80 -3.99 3.99 23.40
N LYS A 81 -4.20 5.16 24.02
CA LYS A 81 -5.05 6.24 23.48
C LYS A 81 -4.62 6.72 22.10
N CYS A 82 -3.31 6.90 21.87
CA CYS A 82 -2.79 7.38 20.58
C CYS A 82 -2.70 6.30 19.50
N CYS A 83 -2.94 5.03 19.85
CA CYS A 83 -2.76 3.89 18.96
C CYS A 83 -3.80 2.81 19.24
N SER A 84 -5.08 3.16 19.41
CA SER A 84 -6.15 2.24 19.82
C SER A 84 -6.85 1.55 18.66
N LYS A 85 -6.80 2.13 17.45
CA LYS A 85 -7.54 1.64 16.28
C LYS A 85 -6.93 0.33 15.76
N LYS A 86 -7.78 -0.66 15.49
CA LYS A 86 -7.43 -1.85 14.72
C LYS A 86 -7.98 -1.70 13.31
N VAL A 87 -7.11 -1.75 12.31
CA VAL A 87 -7.48 -1.53 10.90
C VAL A 87 -6.83 -2.62 10.04
N PRO A 88 -7.52 -3.16 9.03
CA PRO A 88 -6.92 -4.05 8.05
C PRO A 88 -5.63 -3.47 7.45
N LEU A 89 -4.62 -4.31 7.26
CA LEU A 89 -3.38 -3.91 6.57
C LEU A 89 -2.91 -4.97 5.56
N PRO A 90 -3.70 -5.25 4.51
CA PRO A 90 -3.41 -6.35 3.57
C PRO A 90 -2.11 -6.16 2.78
N ARG A 91 -1.70 -4.91 2.51
CA ARG A 91 -0.41 -4.59 1.86
C ARG A 91 0.81 -5.06 2.64
N MET A 92 0.62 -5.29 3.94
CA MET A 92 1.62 -5.88 4.82
C MET A 92 1.24 -7.32 5.18
N CYS A 93 0.43 -8.02 4.37
CA CYS A 93 0.12 -9.44 4.57
C CYS A 93 -0.41 -9.80 5.98
N PHE A 94 -1.00 -8.83 6.68
CA PHE A 94 -1.73 -9.11 7.91
C PHE A 94 -3.13 -9.59 7.52
N VAL A 95 -3.48 -10.79 7.98
CA VAL A 95 -4.82 -11.35 7.78
C VAL A 95 -5.83 -10.60 8.65
N ASP A 96 -5.51 -10.41 9.93
CA ASP A 96 -6.40 -9.74 10.88
C ASP A 96 -6.15 -8.22 10.97
N PRO A 97 -7.16 -7.42 11.38
CA PRO A 97 -6.98 -6.01 11.69
C PRO A 97 -5.91 -5.78 12.76
N VAL A 98 -4.95 -4.91 12.44
CA VAL A 98 -3.79 -4.64 13.30
C VAL A 98 -3.86 -3.26 13.92
N ARG A 99 -3.22 -3.11 15.07
CA ARG A 99 -3.14 -1.86 15.82
C ARG A 99 -2.33 -0.79 15.04
N GLN A 100 -2.92 0.39 14.86
CA GLN A 100 -2.28 1.52 14.18
C GLN A 100 -2.47 2.84 14.95
N CYS A 101 -1.54 3.78 14.78
CA CYS A 101 -1.74 5.16 15.25
C CYS A 101 -2.84 5.84 14.44
N ALA A 102 -3.39 6.94 14.96
CA ALA A 102 -4.51 7.66 14.34
C ALA A 102 -4.23 8.05 12.87
N GLU A 103 -3.05 8.59 12.59
CA GLU A 103 -2.62 8.98 11.24
C GLU A 103 -2.56 7.77 10.28
N CYS A 104 -1.90 6.68 10.69
CA CYS A 104 -1.78 5.48 9.85
C CYS A 104 -3.13 4.81 9.62
N ALA A 105 -4.00 4.78 10.63
CA ALA A 105 -5.34 4.23 10.51
C ALA A 105 -6.16 4.95 9.43
N LEU A 106 -6.10 6.28 9.35
CA LEU A 106 -6.78 7.05 8.31
C LEU A 106 -6.27 6.70 6.92
N ILE A 107 -4.95 6.56 6.76
CA ILE A 107 -4.36 6.21 5.46
C ILE A 107 -4.75 4.79 5.07
N SER A 108 -4.68 3.82 5.97
CA SER A 108 -5.09 2.44 5.70
C SER A 108 -6.58 2.30 5.38
N GLN A 109 -7.45 3.10 5.99
CA GLN A 109 -8.87 3.13 5.65
C GLN A 109 -9.08 3.64 4.22
N LYS A 110 -8.48 4.78 3.85
CA LYS A 110 -8.53 5.30 2.48
C LYS A 110 -7.98 4.31 1.45
N GLU A 111 -6.87 3.64 1.77
CA GLU A 111 -6.32 2.58 0.92
C GLU A 111 -7.36 1.45 0.75
N THR A 112 -7.94 0.96 1.84
CA THR A 112 -8.94 -0.13 1.82
C THR A 112 -10.18 0.24 1.02
N GLU A 113 -10.72 1.45 1.24
CA GLU A 113 -11.87 1.96 0.48
C GLU A 113 -11.57 2.04 -1.02
N PHE A 114 -10.38 2.49 -1.40
CA PHE A 114 -9.94 2.51 -2.80
C PHE A 114 -9.86 1.09 -3.37
N TYR A 115 -9.26 0.15 -2.64
CA TYR A 115 -9.18 -1.25 -3.06
C TYR A 115 -10.56 -1.88 -3.29
N ASP A 116 -11.46 -1.71 -2.32
CA ASP A 116 -12.78 -2.33 -2.35
C ASP A 116 -13.69 -1.72 -3.41
N LYS A 117 -13.65 -0.40 -3.60
CA LYS A 117 -14.55 0.30 -4.53
C LYS A 117 -14.02 0.39 -5.94
N GLN A 118 -12.72 0.59 -6.11
CA GLN A 118 -12.14 0.97 -7.40
C GLN A 118 -11.36 -0.20 -8.00
N LEU A 119 -10.45 -0.80 -7.22
CA LEU A 119 -9.57 -1.82 -7.77
C LEU A 119 -10.31 -3.13 -8.09
N LYS A 120 -11.27 -3.55 -7.26
CA LYS A 120 -12.11 -4.73 -7.55
C LYS A 120 -12.87 -4.57 -8.85
N VAL A 121 -13.41 -3.39 -9.12
CA VAL A 121 -14.11 -3.09 -10.38
C VAL A 121 -13.12 -3.22 -11.54
N LEU A 122 -12.00 -2.49 -11.48
CA LEU A 122 -10.98 -2.50 -12.55
C LEU A 122 -10.35 -3.88 -12.83
N MET A 123 -10.32 -4.79 -11.85
CA MET A 123 -9.69 -6.11 -12.00
C MET A 123 -10.66 -7.24 -12.38
N ASN A 124 -11.95 -7.13 -12.08
CA ASN A 124 -12.88 -8.25 -12.25
C ASN A 124 -13.69 -8.23 -13.55
N GLU A 125 -13.76 -7.12 -14.28
CA GLU A 125 -14.73 -6.99 -15.37
C GLU A 125 -14.11 -6.78 -16.75
N LYS A 126 -14.49 -7.67 -17.68
CA LYS A 126 -14.00 -7.71 -19.07
C LYS A 126 -14.56 -6.55 -19.93
N ASP A 127 -15.62 -5.89 -19.46
CA ASP A 127 -16.36 -4.87 -20.21
C ASP A 127 -16.11 -3.44 -19.71
N ILE A 128 -15.07 -3.21 -18.92
CA ILE A 128 -14.70 -1.84 -18.52
C ILE A 128 -14.00 -1.16 -19.69
N HIS A 129 -14.63 -0.11 -20.20
CA HIS A 129 -14.01 0.85 -21.10
C HIS A 129 -13.22 1.87 -20.28
N THR A 130 -11.90 1.86 -20.46
CA THR A 130 -10.95 2.61 -19.63
C THR A 130 -10.17 3.57 -20.51
N TYR A 131 -10.22 4.86 -20.17
CA TYR A 131 -9.42 5.90 -20.82
C TYR A 131 -8.37 6.45 -19.85
N THR A 132 -7.16 6.74 -20.34
CA THR A 132 -6.12 7.37 -19.54
C THR A 132 -5.50 8.57 -20.23
N SER A 133 -5.15 9.59 -19.45
CA SER A 133 -4.43 10.78 -19.91
C SER A 133 -3.37 11.20 -18.89
N LEU A 134 -2.25 11.76 -19.37
CA LEU A 134 -1.23 12.34 -18.50
C LEU A 134 -1.51 13.82 -18.26
N LEU A 135 -1.23 14.27 -17.04
CA LEU A 135 -1.11 15.68 -16.73
C LEU A 135 0.37 16.06 -16.85
N GLU A 136 0.69 16.83 -17.88
CA GLU A 136 2.02 17.36 -18.12
C GLU A 136 2.12 18.81 -17.59
N SER A 137 3.24 19.16 -16.97
CA SER A 137 3.59 20.56 -16.69
C SER A 137 4.54 21.06 -17.80
N GLN A 138 4.23 22.18 -18.44
CA GLN A 138 5.01 22.76 -19.54
C GLN A 138 6.34 23.42 -19.09
N HIS A 139 7.41 23.16 -19.90
CA HIS A 139 8.66 23.93 -20.17
C HIS A 139 9.82 23.91 -19.11
N ILE A 140 11.15 23.81 -19.37
CA ILE A 140 12.13 23.86 -20.52
C ILE A 140 13.37 23.01 -20.08
N THR A 141 13.99 22.11 -20.86
CA THR A 141 15.15 22.33 -21.76
C THR A 141 15.39 21.11 -22.67
N GLU A 142 16.02 21.36 -23.81
CA GLU A 142 16.49 20.39 -24.81
C GLU A 142 17.23 19.21 -24.14
N GLY A 143 16.56 18.05 -24.10
CA GLY A 143 17.06 16.85 -23.43
C GLY A 143 15.91 16.02 -22.88
N GLY A 144 15.22 15.31 -23.77
CA GLY A 144 13.94 14.65 -23.54
C GLY A 144 13.83 13.86 -22.22
N ASN A 145 13.01 14.37 -21.30
CA ASN A 145 12.29 13.57 -20.32
C ASN A 145 11.07 14.37 -19.85
N THR A 146 9.89 14.08 -20.43
CA THR A 146 8.62 14.61 -19.93
C THR A 146 8.40 14.10 -18.51
N ARG A 147 8.29 15.02 -17.54
CA ARG A 147 8.03 14.68 -16.14
C ARG A 147 6.53 14.71 -15.89
N ALA A 148 5.88 13.55 -15.97
CA ALA A 148 4.47 13.42 -15.61
C ALA A 148 4.26 13.89 -14.16
N THR A 149 3.42 14.90 -13.97
CA THR A 149 3.04 15.41 -12.64
C THR A 149 1.78 14.73 -12.12
N GLY A 150 0.99 14.17 -13.03
CA GLY A 150 -0.14 13.31 -12.69
C GLY A 150 -0.58 12.42 -13.85
N MET A 151 -1.53 11.54 -13.54
CA MET A 151 -2.22 10.67 -14.50
C MET A 151 -3.69 10.65 -14.11
N ILE A 152 -4.57 10.70 -15.10
CA ILE A 152 -6.00 10.52 -14.93
C ILE A 152 -6.38 9.18 -15.54
N LEU A 153 -7.18 8.40 -14.81
CA LEU A 153 -7.82 7.17 -15.25
C LEU A 153 -9.32 7.39 -15.17
N GLN A 154 -10.02 7.29 -16.29
CA GLN A 154 -11.47 7.39 -16.36
C GLN A 154 -12.04 6.04 -16.78
N TYR A 155 -13.10 5.62 -16.10
CA TYR A 155 -13.78 4.37 -16.42
C TYR A 155 -15.28 4.47 -16.11
N LYS A 156 -16.09 3.69 -16.82
CA LYS A 156 -17.52 3.52 -16.50
C LYS A 156 -17.68 2.31 -15.59
N ALA A 157 -18.39 2.49 -14.49
CA ALA A 157 -18.75 1.36 -13.66
C ALA A 157 -19.78 0.48 -14.40
N PRO A 158 -19.76 -0.83 -14.20
CA PRO A 158 -20.71 -1.77 -14.82
C PRO A 158 -22.15 -1.39 -14.46
N GLY A 159 -23.01 -1.27 -15.47
CA GLY A 159 -24.41 -0.86 -15.29
C GLY A 159 -24.60 0.62 -14.93
N SER A 160 -23.55 1.44 -14.96
CA SER A 160 -23.64 2.90 -14.81
C SER A 160 -23.14 3.61 -16.06
N GLU A 161 -23.90 4.63 -16.50
CA GLU A 161 -23.42 5.55 -17.54
C GLU A 161 -22.47 6.62 -16.99
N GLU A 162 -22.39 6.76 -15.66
CA GLU A 162 -21.56 7.75 -14.99
C GLU A 162 -20.07 7.40 -15.10
N LEU A 163 -19.28 8.39 -15.54
CA LEU A 163 -17.83 8.28 -15.63
C LEU A 163 -17.19 8.53 -14.26
N VAL A 164 -16.46 7.54 -13.76
CA VAL A 164 -15.64 7.67 -12.56
C VAL A 164 -14.24 8.11 -12.96
N GLN A 165 -13.73 9.15 -12.30
CA GLN A 165 -12.40 9.71 -12.56
C GLN A 165 -11.46 9.52 -11.36
N LEU A 166 -10.37 8.80 -11.59
CA LEU A 166 -9.26 8.63 -10.66
C LEU A 166 -8.08 9.50 -11.07
N LYS A 167 -7.70 10.43 -10.19
CA LYS A 167 -6.55 11.32 -10.40
C LYS A 167 -5.39 10.87 -9.52
N PHE A 168 -4.27 10.51 -10.16
CA PHE A 168 -3.00 10.21 -9.53
C PHE A 168 -2.09 11.43 -9.66
N THR A 169 -1.48 11.88 -8.57
CA THR A 169 -0.54 13.01 -8.57
C THR A 169 0.76 12.60 -7.90
N ALA A 170 1.89 13.06 -8.44
CA ALA A 170 3.16 12.97 -7.73
C ALA A 170 3.08 13.84 -6.47
N THR A 171 3.48 13.32 -5.31
CA THR A 171 3.56 14.14 -4.09
C THR A 171 4.77 15.07 -4.20
N GLU A 172 4.59 16.34 -3.87
CA GLU A 172 5.64 17.36 -3.95
C GLU A 172 6.63 17.29 -2.78
N ASP A 173 7.08 16.09 -2.39
CA ASP A 173 8.05 15.95 -1.30
C ASP A 173 9.47 16.29 -1.75
N PHE A 174 10.19 17.07 -0.95
CA PHE A 174 11.55 17.53 -1.26
C PHE A 174 12.54 16.34 -1.27
N ASN A 175 12.84 15.85 -2.49
CA ASN A 175 13.97 14.99 -2.89
C ASN A 175 13.74 13.47 -3.06
N SER A 176 14.45 12.90 -4.04
CA SER A 176 14.50 11.51 -4.59
C SER A 176 13.20 10.88 -5.11
N ASN A 177 12.06 11.08 -4.44
CA ASN A 177 10.81 10.38 -4.81
C ASN A 177 10.11 10.98 -6.03
N LYS A 178 10.33 12.27 -6.35
CA LYS A 178 9.66 12.94 -7.48
C LYS A 178 9.99 12.31 -8.84
N LYS A 179 11.24 11.86 -9.03
CA LYS A 179 11.66 11.19 -10.28
C LYS A 179 11.04 9.80 -10.39
N LEU A 180 11.00 9.06 -9.28
CA LEU A 180 10.39 7.73 -9.22
C LEU A 180 8.87 7.80 -9.41
N SER A 181 8.19 8.78 -8.80
CA SER A 181 6.76 8.97 -8.96
C SER A 181 6.40 9.36 -10.39
N ALA A 182 7.16 10.29 -11.00
CA ALA A 182 6.95 10.70 -12.39
C ALA A 182 7.20 9.52 -13.36
N ALA A 183 8.27 8.76 -13.15
CA ALA A 183 8.56 7.56 -13.95
C ALA A 183 7.47 6.49 -13.80
N TRP A 184 6.95 6.29 -12.58
CA TRP A 184 5.86 5.37 -12.33
C TRP A 184 4.57 5.81 -13.04
N LEU A 185 4.21 7.09 -12.97
CA LEU A 185 3.04 7.63 -13.67
C LEU A 185 3.13 7.41 -15.17
N ALA A 186 4.29 7.71 -15.78
CA ALA A 186 4.53 7.49 -17.20
C ALA A 186 4.46 6.00 -17.59
N ALA A 187 5.06 5.12 -16.78
CA ALA A 187 5.02 3.68 -17.01
C ALA A 187 3.59 3.12 -16.93
N MET A 188 2.80 3.55 -15.94
CA MET A 188 1.41 3.13 -15.77
C MET A 188 0.52 3.61 -16.92
N HIS A 189 0.69 4.84 -17.37
CA HIS A 189 -0.05 5.35 -18.53
C HIS A 189 0.25 4.54 -19.80
N LYS A 190 1.54 4.25 -20.06
CA LYS A 190 1.94 3.40 -21.18
C LYS A 190 1.35 2.00 -21.08
N ALA A 191 1.40 1.38 -19.91
CA ALA A 191 0.82 0.06 -19.70
C ALA A 191 -0.69 0.04 -19.94
N ALA A 192 -1.42 1.04 -19.41
CA ALA A 192 -2.86 1.17 -19.62
C ALA A 192 -3.21 1.36 -21.10
N LYS A 193 -2.44 2.19 -21.82
CA LYS A 193 -2.61 2.41 -23.26
C LYS A 193 -2.40 1.13 -24.07
N LEU A 194 -1.33 0.38 -23.79
CA LEU A 194 -1.05 -0.90 -24.46
C LEU A 194 -2.15 -1.94 -24.22
N LEU A 195 -2.68 -2.01 -22.99
CA LEU A 195 -3.79 -2.91 -22.67
C LEU A 195 -5.06 -2.55 -23.45
N TYR A 196 -5.32 -1.26 -23.66
CA TYR A 196 -6.45 -0.78 -24.46
C TYR A 196 -6.25 -1.13 -25.95
N GLU A 197 -5.10 -0.77 -26.52
CA GLU A 197 -4.79 -1.02 -27.94
C GLU A 197 -4.80 -2.51 -28.28
N SER A 198 -4.42 -3.39 -27.35
CA SER A 198 -4.47 -4.85 -27.53
C SER A 198 -5.87 -5.45 -27.54
N ARG A 199 -6.90 -4.74 -27.04
CA ARG A 199 -8.30 -5.20 -27.04
C ARG A 199 -9.02 -4.84 -28.34
N ASP A 200 -8.53 -3.85 -29.08
CA ASP A 200 -9.08 -3.39 -30.36
C ASP A 200 -8.49 -4.13 -31.59
N GLN A 201 -7.59 -5.11 -31.39
CA GLN A 201 -7.02 -6.00 -32.43
C GLN A 201 -7.60 -7.41 -32.34
#